data_AF-A0A7J5K540-F1
#
_entry.id   AF-A0A7J5K540-F1
#
_cell.length_a   1.000
_cell.length_b   1.000
_cell.length_c   1.000
_cell.angle_alpha   90.00
_cell.angle_beta   90.00
_cell.angle_gamma   90.00
#
_symmetry.space_group_name_H-M   'P 1'
#
loop_
_entity.id
_entity.type
_entity.pdbx_description
1 polymer ?
#
loop_
_entity_poly.entity_id
_entity_poly.type
_entity_poly.pdbx_seq_one_letter_code
_entity_poly.pdbx_strand_id
1 'polypeptide(L)'
;VIDGQPGFILQPYDEVYVRRSPGYQAQQNVVIDGEILFGGNYAMTNREERLSDLVNKAGGPTNLAYLRGAKLTRVASAGEKKRMGDVIRLMSRQLGEAMIDSLGIGVEDTFTVGIDLEKA
;
A
#
# COMPACT_ATOMS: atom_id res chain seq x y z
N VAL A 1 -14.29 3.75 -29.52
CA VAL A 1 -15.37 4.65 -29.97
C VAL A 1 -15.33 5.86 -29.06
N ILE A 2 -14.79 6.97 -29.54
CA ILE A 2 -14.64 8.21 -28.75
C ILE A 2 -15.91 9.09 -28.89
N ASP A 3 -16.76 8.81 -29.88
CA ASP A 3 -17.93 9.64 -30.21
C ASP A 3 -19.29 9.02 -29.84
N GLY A 4 -19.30 7.92 -29.07
CA GLY A 4 -20.51 7.32 -28.48
C GLY A 4 -21.55 6.73 -29.45
N GLN A 5 -21.33 6.76 -30.77
CA GLN A 5 -22.26 6.19 -31.75
C GLN A 5 -22.12 4.65 -31.81
N PRO A 6 -23.15 3.88 -31.44
CA PRO A 6 -23.18 2.44 -31.61
C PRO A 6 -23.28 2.10 -33.11
N GLY A 7 -22.54 1.11 -33.60
CA GLY A 7 -22.70 0.64 -34.98
C GLY A 7 -21.42 0.26 -35.73
N PHE A 8 -20.25 0.26 -35.09
CA PHE A 8 -19.04 -0.24 -35.75
C PHE A 8 -19.07 -1.78 -35.81
N ILE A 9 -19.16 -2.33 -37.02
CA ILE A 9 -19.14 -3.78 -37.28
C ILE A 9 -17.71 -4.17 -37.67
N LEU A 10 -17.11 -5.09 -36.91
CA LEU A 10 -15.79 -5.63 -37.20
C LEU A 10 -15.84 -6.49 -38.47
N GLN A 11 -14.82 -6.37 -39.30
CA GLN A 11 -14.63 -7.14 -40.52
C GLN A 11 -13.61 -8.26 -40.32
N PRO A 12 -13.59 -9.30 -41.19
CA PRO A 12 -12.54 -10.30 -41.17
C PRO A 12 -11.16 -9.64 -41.28
N TYR A 13 -10.21 -10.13 -40.49
CA TYR A 13 -8.83 -9.63 -40.39
C TYR A 13 -8.66 -8.29 -39.63
N ASP A 14 -9.69 -7.77 -38.96
CA ASP A 14 -9.53 -6.64 -38.04
C ASP A 14 -8.83 -7.05 -36.73
N GLU A 15 -7.91 -6.21 -36.25
CA GLU A 15 -7.29 -6.34 -34.93
C GLU A 15 -7.83 -5.28 -33.94
N VAL A 16 -8.35 -5.73 -32.81
CA VAL A 16 -8.88 -4.86 -31.76
C VAL A 16 -7.90 -4.83 -30.59
N TYR A 17 -7.40 -3.63 -30.28
CA TYR A 17 -6.53 -3.40 -29.12
C TYR A 17 -7.26 -2.61 -28.03
N VAL A 18 -7.49 -3.25 -26.88
CA VAL A 18 -7.96 -2.57 -25.66
C VAL A 18 -6.75 -2.20 -24.81
N ARG A 19 -6.30 -0.95 -24.92
CA ARG A 19 -5.21 -0.43 -24.09
C ARG A 19 -5.77 0.02 -22.74
N ARG A 20 -5.09 -0.33 -21.66
CA ARG A 20 -5.38 0.25 -20.35
C ARG A 20 -5.14 1.76 -20.43
N SER A 21 -6.06 2.55 -19.87
CA SER A 21 -5.83 3.99 -19.75
C SER A 21 -4.50 4.20 -19.01
N PRO A 22 -3.57 5.02 -19.52
CA PRO A 22 -2.28 5.25 -18.89
C PRO A 22 -2.40 5.75 -17.43
N GLY A 23 -3.50 6.42 -17.10
CA GLY A 23 -3.82 6.89 -15.75
C GLY A 23 -4.58 5.90 -14.88
N TYR A 24 -4.99 4.73 -15.41
CA TYR A 24 -5.73 3.75 -14.63
C TYR A 24 -4.80 3.06 -13.63
N GLN A 25 -5.03 3.34 -12.35
CA GLN A 25 -4.43 2.62 -11.24
C GLN A 25 -5.52 1.78 -10.57
N ALA A 26 -5.18 0.55 -10.20
CA ALA A 26 -6.09 -0.25 -9.38
C ALA A 26 -6.37 0.52 -8.08
N GLN A 27 -7.64 0.56 -7.68
CA GLN A 27 -8.06 1.21 -6.44
C GLN A 27 -7.24 0.61 -5.27
N GLN A 28 -6.55 1.48 -4.54
CA GLN A 28 -5.85 1.10 -3.32
C GLN A 28 -6.70 1.49 -2.13
N ASN A 29 -6.64 0.68 -1.07
CA ASN A 29 -7.37 0.90 0.16
C ASN A 29 -6.38 1.01 1.31
N VAL A 30 -6.66 1.92 2.23
CA VAL A 30 -5.94 2.10 3.48
C VAL A 30 -6.90 1.80 4.61
N VAL A 31 -6.46 0.99 5.58
CA VAL A 31 -7.23 0.71 6.79
C VAL A 31 -6.79 1.71 7.86
N ILE A 32 -7.75 2.38 8.49
CA ILE A 32 -7.54 3.28 9.62
C ILE A 32 -8.27 2.69 10.81
N ASP A 33 -7.54 2.47 11.90
CA ASP A 33 -8.03 1.83 13.12
C ASP A 33 -7.42 2.50 14.37
N GLY A 34 -8.01 2.27 15.53
CA GLY A 34 -7.67 2.85 16.82
C GLY A 34 -8.63 3.96 17.26
N GLU A 35 -8.10 4.94 18.00
CA GLU A 35 -8.85 6.08 18.53
C GLU A 35 -9.07 7.15 17.44
N ILE A 36 -9.95 6.84 16.51
CA ILE A 36 -10.35 7.66 15.35
C ILE A 36 -11.87 7.78 15.32
N LEU A 37 -12.42 8.90 14.84
CA LEU A 37 -13.86 9.13 14.84
C LEU A 37 -14.62 8.10 13.97
N PHE A 38 -14.13 7.84 12.76
CA PHE A 38 -14.70 6.87 11.83
C PHE A 38 -13.61 5.90 11.34
N GLY A 39 -13.39 4.81 12.08
CA GLY A 39 -12.48 3.75 11.64
C GLY A 39 -13.02 2.98 10.42
N GLY A 40 -12.13 2.43 9.60
CA GLY A 40 -12.51 1.59 8.47
C GLY A 40 -11.58 1.67 7.26
N ASN A 41 -12.11 1.24 6.12
CA ASN A 41 -11.36 1.16 4.87
C ASN A 41 -11.62 2.40 4.01
N TYR A 42 -10.55 3.12 3.69
CA TYR A 42 -10.57 4.33 2.89
C TYR A 42 -9.93 4.07 1.53
N ALA A 43 -10.66 4.38 0.47
CA ALA A 43 -10.15 4.35 -0.89
C ALA A 43 -9.19 5.53 -1.13
N MET A 44 -7.96 5.24 -1.54
CA MET A 44 -7.02 6.25 -2.00
C MET A 44 -7.50 6.83 -3.33
N THR A 45 -7.72 8.14 -3.37
CA THR A 45 -8.20 8.85 -4.56
C THR A 45 -7.07 9.10 -5.55
N ASN A 46 -5.83 9.24 -5.07
CA ASN A 46 -4.65 9.37 -5.91
C ASN A 46 -3.39 8.84 -5.20
N ARG A 47 -2.29 8.71 -5.94
CA ARG A 47 -1.03 8.15 -5.43
C ARG A 47 -0.29 9.07 -4.46
N GLU A 48 -0.56 10.37 -4.50
CA GLU A 48 0.12 11.40 -3.72
C GLU A 48 -0.68 11.79 -2.46
N GLU A 49 -1.78 11.09 -2.22
CA GLU A 49 -2.66 11.34 -1.08
C GLU A 49 -1.89 11.15 0.23
N ARG A 50 -1.97 12.16 1.10
CA ARG A 50 -1.20 12.19 2.33
C ARG A 50 -1.89 11.41 3.43
N LEU A 51 -1.10 11.01 4.43
CA LEU A 51 -1.64 10.42 5.64
C LEU A 51 -2.66 11.36 6.33
N SER A 52 -2.39 12.67 6.38
CA SER A 52 -3.32 13.63 6.97
C SER A 52 -4.63 13.73 6.20
N ASP A 53 -4.62 13.63 4.87
CA ASP A 53 -5.85 13.61 4.08
C ASP A 53 -6.73 12.41 4.46
N LEU A 54 -6.13 11.23 4.58
CA LEU A 54 -6.82 10.00 4.98
C LEU A 54 -7.34 10.07 6.43
N VAL A 55 -6.55 10.62 7.35
CA VAL A 55 -6.97 10.82 8.75
C VAL A 55 -8.13 11.83 8.85
N ASN A 56 -8.08 12.90 8.05
CA ASN A 56 -9.17 13.87 7.96
C ASN A 56 -10.44 13.26 7.35
N LYS A 57 -10.32 12.41 6.31
CA LYS A 57 -11.44 11.64 5.75
C LYS A 57 -12.10 10.75 6.81
N ALA A 58 -11.32 10.25 7.76
CA ALA A 58 -11.82 9.47 8.90
C ALA A 58 -12.39 10.33 10.04
N GLY A 59 -12.54 11.64 9.85
CA GLY A 59 -13.05 12.57 10.85
C GLY A 59 -12.04 12.98 11.92
N GLY A 60 -10.77 12.59 11.76
CA GLY A 60 -9.69 12.88 12.70
C GLY A 60 -9.65 11.96 13.92
N PRO A 61 -8.59 12.08 14.74
CA PRO A 61 -8.44 11.32 15.98
C PRO A 61 -9.46 11.76 17.05
N THR A 62 -9.81 10.84 17.96
CA THR A 62 -10.61 11.21 19.15
C THR A 62 -9.75 11.94 20.18
N ASN A 63 -10.38 12.59 21.16
CA ASN A 63 -9.67 13.24 22.27
C ASN A 63 -8.90 12.26 23.18
N LEU A 64 -9.16 10.95 23.06
CA LEU A 64 -8.48 9.91 23.83
C LEU A 64 -7.30 9.31 23.05
N ALA A 65 -7.07 9.74 21.80
CA ALA A 65 -6.04 9.19 20.94
C ALA A 65 -4.63 9.55 21.42
N TYR A 66 -3.77 8.54 21.52
CA TYR A 66 -2.35 8.74 21.76
C TYR A 66 -1.57 8.89 20.44
N LEU A 67 -1.54 10.11 19.89
CA LEU A 67 -0.97 10.39 18.56
C LEU A 67 0.51 10.02 18.41
N ARG A 68 1.30 10.13 19.49
CA ARG A 68 2.72 9.75 19.49
C ARG A 68 2.96 8.25 19.32
N GLY A 69 1.95 7.43 19.61
CA GLY A 69 1.98 5.98 19.39
C GLY A 69 1.45 5.57 18.02
N ALA A 70 1.10 6.51 17.15
CA ALA A 70 0.60 6.21 15.82
C ALA A 70 1.68 5.47 15.00
N LYS A 71 1.25 4.43 14.29
CA LYS A 71 2.11 3.61 13.44
C LYS A 71 1.55 3.54 12.03
N LEU A 72 2.41 3.73 11.03
CA LEU A 72 2.07 3.47 9.64
C LEU A 72 2.68 2.13 9.23
N THR A 73 1.83 1.16 8.93
CA THR A 73 2.26 -0.13 8.40
C THR A 73 2.00 -0.18 6.90
N ARG A 74 3.02 -0.54 6.12
CA ARG A 74 2.94 -0.64 4.67
C ARG A 74 3.13 -2.09 4.22
N VAL A 75 2.36 -2.50 3.22
CA VAL A 75 2.55 -3.79 2.55
C VAL A 75 3.78 -3.71 1.66
N ALA A 76 4.70 -4.65 1.85
CA ALA A 76 5.94 -4.74 1.10
C ALA A 76 5.66 -5.15 -0.35
N SER A 77 6.21 -4.36 -1.28
CA SER A 77 6.25 -4.72 -2.70
C SER A 77 7.15 -5.93 -2.94
N ALA A 78 6.98 -6.59 -4.09
CA ALA A 78 7.83 -7.71 -4.48
C ALA A 78 9.33 -7.35 -4.51
N GLY A 79 9.66 -6.12 -4.89
CA GLY A 79 11.03 -5.61 -4.86
C GLY A 79 11.59 -5.44 -3.45
N GLU A 80 10.78 -4.95 -2.51
CA GLU A 80 11.16 -4.81 -1.11
C GLU A 80 11.34 -6.18 -0.43
N LYS A 81 10.42 -7.11 -0.67
CA LYS A 81 10.54 -8.50 -0.19
C LYS A 81 11.81 -9.17 -0.67
N LYS A 82 12.16 -8.98 -1.95
CA LYS A 82 13.41 -9.50 -2.52
C LYS A 82 14.63 -8.93 -1.79
N ARG A 83 14.68 -7.62 -1.56
CA ARG A 83 15.78 -6.96 -0.83
C ARG A 83 15.89 -7.48 0.60
N MET A 84 14.78 -7.64 1.32
CA MET A 84 14.77 -8.25 2.66
C MET A 84 15.33 -9.67 2.62
N GLY A 85 14.90 -10.49 1.66
CA GLY A 85 15.44 -11.83 1.47
C GLY A 85 16.95 -11.85 1.18
N ASP A 86 17.45 -10.89 0.40
CA ASP A 86 18.88 -10.77 0.11
C ASP A 86 19.69 -10.40 1.36
N VAL A 87 19.17 -9.48 2.20
CA VAL A 87 19.78 -9.11 3.50
C VAL A 87 19.81 -10.31 4.44
N ILE A 88 18.70 -11.04 4.56
CA ILE A 88 18.62 -12.24 5.40
C ILE A 88 19.60 -13.30 4.94
N ARG A 89 19.74 -13.50 3.63
CA ARG A 89 20.72 -14.45 3.07
C ARG A 89 22.16 -14.08 3.41
N LEU A 90 22.49 -12.78 3.41
CA LEU A 90 23.80 -12.29 3.83
C LEU A 90 24.04 -12.51 5.32
N MET A 91 23.05 -12.19 6.15
CA MET A 91 23.11 -12.42 7.61
C MET A 91 23.26 -13.91 7.95
N SER A 92 22.52 -14.78 7.26
CA SER A 92 22.59 -16.24 7.44
C SER A 92 23.99 -16.79 7.14
N ARG A 93 24.72 -16.18 6.20
CA ARG A 93 26.11 -16.55 5.90
C ARG A 93 27.10 -16.12 7.00
N GLN A 94 26.81 -15.02 7.71
CA GLN A 94 27.67 -14.52 8.78
C GLN A 94 27.39 -15.16 10.14
N LEU A 95 26.11 -15.35 10.48
CA LEU A 95 25.65 -15.79 11.80
C LEU A 95 25.26 -17.28 11.85
N GLY A 96 25.11 -17.92 10.69
CA GLY A 96 24.58 -19.28 10.55
C GLY A 96 23.05 -19.32 10.56
N GLU A 97 22.46 -20.29 9.87
CA GLU A 97 20.99 -20.41 9.73
C GLU A 97 20.28 -20.60 11.08
N ALA A 98 20.85 -21.38 12.00
CA ALA A 98 20.26 -21.64 13.32
C ALA A 98 20.10 -20.38 14.20
N MET A 99 20.96 -19.37 14.02
CA MET A 99 20.85 -18.09 14.73
C MET A 99 19.79 -17.17 14.13
N ILE A 100 19.57 -17.23 12.81
CA ILE A 100 18.54 -16.44 12.13
C ILE A 100 17.15 -16.96 12.50
N ASP A 101 17.00 -18.28 12.55
CA ASP A 101 15.76 -18.94 12.93
C ASP A 101 15.40 -18.68 14.40
N SER A 102 16.38 -18.73 15.31
CA SER A 102 16.15 -18.45 16.74
C SER A 102 15.76 -17.00 17.02
N LEU A 103 16.19 -16.05 16.18
CA LEU A 103 15.79 -14.63 16.23
C LEU A 103 14.46 -14.36 15.50
N GLY A 104 13.88 -15.35 14.82
CA GLY A 104 12.63 -15.19 14.07
C GLY A 104 12.74 -14.21 12.90
N ILE A 105 13.94 -14.01 12.34
CA ILE A 105 14.16 -13.02 11.28
C ILE A 105 13.73 -13.63 9.95
N GLY A 106 12.63 -13.14 9.41
CA GLY A 106 12.05 -13.60 8.14
C GLY A 106 11.69 -12.48 7.18
N VAL A 107 11.28 -12.86 5.97
CA VAL A 107 10.69 -11.91 5.02
C VAL A 107 9.24 -11.67 5.43
N GLU A 108 8.98 -10.50 6.01
CA GLU A 108 7.63 -10.09 6.37
C GLU A 108 6.86 -9.49 5.19
N ASP A 109 5.53 -9.60 5.24
CA ASP A 109 4.63 -8.99 4.25
C ASP A 109 4.43 -7.50 4.46
N THR A 110 4.73 -7.01 5.66
CA THR A 110 4.53 -5.61 6.04
C THR A 110 5.72 -5.07 6.80
N PHE A 111 5.94 -3.77 6.70
CA PHE A 111 6.94 -3.06 7.49
C PHE A 111 6.37 -1.77 8.06
N THR A 112 6.95 -1.29 9.16
CA THR A 112 6.52 -0.04 9.81
C THR A 112 7.35 1.15 9.33
N VAL A 113 6.69 2.27 9.09
CA VAL A 113 7.28 3.55 8.76
C VAL A 113 7.05 4.50 9.94
N GLY A 114 8.12 5.13 10.41
CA GLY A 114 8.03 6.16 11.45
C GLY A 114 7.25 7.36 10.95
N ILE A 115 6.25 7.78 11.72
CA ILE A 115 5.40 8.93 11.43
C ILE A 115 5.31 9.83 12.65
N ASP A 116 5.06 11.12 12.42
CA ASP A 116 4.70 12.08 13.45
C ASP A 116 3.30 12.60 13.13
N LEU A 117 2.28 12.00 13.75
CA LEU A 117 0.89 12.33 13.48
C LEU A 117 0.48 13.66 14.13
N GLU A 118 1.23 14.18 15.10
CA GLU A 118 0.94 15.48 15.74
C GLU A 118 1.18 16.66 14.77
N LYS A 119 2.00 16.46 13.74
CA LYS A 119 2.41 17.50 12.78
C LYS A 119 1.78 17.35 11.39
N ALA A 120 0.88 16.39 11.22
CA ALA A 120 0.35 15.97 9.92
C ALA A 120 -0.69 16.94 9.35
#